data_AF-A0A2K3IZI3-F1
#
_entry.id   AF-A0A2K3IZI3-F1
#
_cell.length_a   1.000
_cell.length_b   1.000
_cell.length_c   1.000
_cell.angle_alpha   90.00
_cell.angle_beta   90.00
_cell.angle_gamma   90.00
#
_symmetry.space_group_name_H-M   'P 1'
#
loop_
_entity.id
_entity.type
_entity.pdbx_description
1 polymer ?
#
loop_
_entity_poly.entity_id
_entity_poly.type
_entity_poly.pdbx_seq_one_letter_code
_entity_poly.pdbx_strand_id
1 'polypeptide(L)'
;MEKGHFYEMEHVLWKESQWMVMDRYSPHFITLHVDDGWPGGPTNGGGEYLRYIPETIEPASGISSEFYKYHFSDERKGVFRYIFIQAGEIGWNAAQDSDWHPDTLSLPASRKLYIKMMRPIAVTPRLQRLTMAICFIHEMGHSLGITYDVINGCDNKSMVGRNDLPPLQKLKVKIDAINYWDTYESVMNYNKFGHYVMDYSDGSHGVHDFDDWGFIDLTYFQEKSRSKYGIGDDYKH
;
A
#
# COMPACT_ATOMS: atom_id res chain seq x y z
N MET A 1 -12.93 -7.64 2.47
CA MET A 1 -13.33 -9.03 2.19
C MET A 1 -14.21 -9.58 3.28
N GLU A 2 -15.06 -10.56 2.96
CA GLU A 2 -15.79 -11.36 3.94
C GLU A 2 -14.84 -12.00 4.96
N LYS A 3 -15.38 -12.43 6.10
CA LYS A 3 -14.64 -13.22 7.09
C LYS A 3 -14.65 -14.68 6.66
N GLY A 4 -13.48 -15.33 6.66
CA GLY A 4 -13.42 -16.77 6.45
C GLY A 4 -14.04 -17.56 7.60
N HIS A 5 -13.82 -17.11 8.84
CA HIS A 5 -14.23 -17.80 10.07
C HIS A 5 -14.66 -16.80 11.16
N PHE A 6 -15.35 -17.26 12.20
CA PHE A 6 -15.88 -16.38 13.27
C PHE A 6 -14.81 -15.55 14.02
N TYR A 7 -13.61 -16.11 14.20
CA TYR A 7 -12.49 -15.44 14.86
C TYR A 7 -11.61 -14.61 13.92
N GLU A 8 -11.95 -14.57 12.63
CA GLU A 8 -11.24 -13.74 11.66
C GLU A 8 -11.48 -12.27 11.97
N MET A 9 -10.45 -11.46 11.77
CA MET A 9 -10.58 -10.03 11.96
C MET A 9 -11.42 -9.41 10.85
N GLU A 10 -11.85 -8.18 11.06
CA GLU A 10 -12.57 -7.44 10.02
C GLU A 10 -11.58 -6.93 8.97
N HIS A 11 -11.85 -7.26 7.71
CA HIS A 11 -11.12 -6.73 6.57
C HIS A 11 -11.79 -5.44 6.09
N VAL A 12 -11.63 -4.38 6.88
CA VAL A 12 -12.27 -3.08 6.66
C VAL A 12 -11.27 -1.94 6.81
N LEU A 13 -11.52 -0.85 6.08
CA LEU A 13 -10.81 0.42 6.27
C LEU A 13 -11.69 1.33 7.13
N TRP A 14 -11.36 1.44 8.42
CA TRP A 14 -12.16 2.24 9.35
C TRP A 14 -12.15 3.73 8.99
N LYS A 15 -13.24 4.45 9.28
CA LYS A 15 -13.33 5.91 9.09
C LYS A 15 -12.22 6.68 9.81
N GLU A 16 -11.86 6.24 11.01
CA GLU A 16 -10.71 6.81 11.74
C GLU A 16 -9.39 6.68 10.95
N SER A 17 -9.16 5.54 10.29
CA SER A 17 -8.00 5.36 9.43
C SER A 17 -8.04 6.27 8.20
N GLN A 18 -9.22 6.42 7.58
CA GLN A 18 -9.42 7.33 6.46
C GLN A 18 -9.11 8.79 6.84
N TRP A 19 -9.64 9.27 7.97
CA TRP A 19 -9.39 10.62 8.47
C TRP A 19 -7.92 10.86 8.80
N MET A 20 -7.26 9.88 9.40
CA MET A 20 -5.82 9.96 9.68
C MET A 20 -4.98 10.19 8.43
N VAL A 21 -5.32 9.51 7.33
CA VAL A 21 -4.64 9.73 6.04
C VAL A 21 -5.03 11.09 5.47
N MET A 22 -6.31 11.48 5.45
CA MET A 22 -6.75 12.79 4.97
C MET A 22 -6.03 13.95 5.69
N ASP A 23 -5.83 13.83 7.00
CA ASP A 23 -5.12 14.83 7.81
C ASP A 23 -3.68 15.03 7.35
N ARG A 24 -3.02 13.99 6.81
CA ARG A 24 -1.64 14.08 6.28
C ARG A 24 -1.54 14.81 4.96
N TYR A 25 -2.53 14.67 4.09
CA TYR A 25 -2.54 15.35 2.80
C TYR A 25 -2.93 16.83 2.90
N SER A 26 -3.70 17.19 3.93
CA SER A 26 -4.24 18.54 4.10
C SER A 26 -3.20 19.67 4.15
N PRO A 27 -2.03 19.55 4.83
CA PRO A 27 -1.02 20.60 4.86
C PRO A 27 -0.31 20.81 3.52
N HIS A 28 -0.40 19.82 2.62
CA HIS A 28 0.20 19.83 1.29
C HIS A 28 -0.79 20.32 0.22
N PHE A 29 -1.93 20.89 0.63
CA PHE A 29 -2.99 21.38 -0.26
C PHE A 29 -3.58 20.29 -1.17
N ILE A 30 -3.53 19.03 -0.73
CA ILE A 30 -4.13 17.90 -1.44
C ILE A 30 -5.35 17.44 -0.66
N THR A 31 -6.48 17.29 -1.36
CA THR A 31 -7.71 16.74 -0.77
C THR A 31 -7.85 15.28 -1.16
N LEU A 32 -7.84 14.39 -0.16
CA LEU A 32 -8.15 12.98 -0.35
C LEU A 32 -9.64 12.72 -0.14
N HIS A 33 -10.28 12.07 -1.11
CA HIS A 33 -11.67 11.61 -1.02
C HIS A 33 -11.69 10.08 -0.99
N VAL A 34 -12.32 9.51 0.04
CA VAL A 34 -12.56 8.06 0.14
C VAL A 34 -14.03 7.81 -0.04
N ASP A 35 -14.35 6.98 -1.04
CA ASP A 35 -15.72 6.63 -1.40
C ASP A 35 -15.96 5.14 -1.15
N ASP A 36 -16.81 4.85 -0.16
CA ASP A 36 -17.24 3.49 0.20
C ASP A 36 -18.59 3.14 -0.46
N GLY A 37 -18.94 3.81 -1.57
CA GLY A 37 -20.25 3.73 -2.21
C GLY A 37 -21.30 4.64 -1.55
N TRP A 38 -22.38 4.95 -2.28
CA TRP A 38 -23.50 5.73 -1.77
C TRP A 38 -24.85 5.19 -2.26
N PRO A 39 -25.96 5.45 -1.54
CA PRO A 39 -27.30 5.06 -1.98
C PRO A 39 -27.66 5.64 -3.34
N GLY A 40 -28.01 4.78 -4.31
CA GLY A 40 -28.35 5.20 -5.67
C GLY A 40 -27.12 5.43 -6.58
N GLY A 41 -25.91 5.09 -6.13
CA GLY A 41 -24.73 4.99 -6.99
C GLY A 41 -24.78 3.80 -7.95
N PRO A 42 -23.75 3.63 -8.80
CA PRO A 42 -23.65 2.47 -9.68
C PRO A 42 -23.61 1.17 -8.88
N THR A 43 -24.05 0.09 -9.52
CA THR A 43 -23.70 -1.27 -9.07
C THR A 43 -22.17 -1.36 -8.99
N ASN A 44 -21.64 -1.93 -7.90
CA ASN A 44 -20.19 -2.03 -7.65
C ASN A 44 -19.49 -0.65 -7.49
N GLY A 45 -20.17 0.30 -6.83
CA GLY A 45 -19.63 1.62 -6.50
C GLY A 45 -18.63 1.65 -5.33
N GLY A 46 -18.36 0.50 -4.68
CA GLY A 46 -17.53 0.40 -3.48
C GLY A 46 -18.34 0.02 -2.23
N GLY A 47 -17.64 -0.28 -1.14
CA GLY A 47 -18.22 -0.63 0.17
C GLY A 47 -18.77 -2.06 0.28
N GLU A 48 -18.75 -2.85 -0.79
CA GLU A 48 -19.18 -4.24 -0.76
C GLU A 48 -18.12 -5.18 -0.16
N TYR A 49 -18.59 -6.32 0.36
CA TYR A 49 -17.71 -7.40 0.78
C TYR A 49 -17.36 -8.30 -0.41
N LEU A 50 -16.08 -8.34 -0.75
CA LEU A 50 -15.52 -9.31 -1.70
C LEU A 50 -15.33 -10.69 -1.05
N ARG A 51 -15.30 -11.75 -1.87
CA ARG A 51 -15.04 -13.12 -1.40
C ARG A 51 -13.79 -13.21 -0.52
N TYR A 52 -13.84 -14.02 0.53
CA TYR A 52 -12.69 -14.25 1.39
C TYR A 52 -11.59 -15.05 0.66
N ILE A 53 -10.35 -14.57 0.76
CA ILE A 53 -9.15 -15.24 0.26
C ILE A 53 -8.12 -15.22 1.40
N PRO A 54 -7.77 -16.39 1.98
CA PRO A 54 -6.92 -16.46 3.17
C PRO A 54 -5.45 -16.11 2.90
N GLU A 55 -4.99 -16.23 1.67
CA GLU A 55 -3.63 -15.94 1.26
C GLU A 55 -3.44 -14.48 0.84
N THR A 56 -2.17 -14.03 0.85
CA THR A 56 -1.79 -12.78 0.17
C THR A 56 -2.11 -12.90 -1.31
N ILE A 57 -2.89 -11.94 -1.82
CA ILE A 57 -3.18 -11.83 -3.24
C ILE A 57 -2.00 -11.16 -3.91
N GLU A 58 -1.25 -11.96 -4.66
CA GLU A 58 -0.14 -11.45 -5.46
C GLU A 58 -0.67 -10.71 -6.70
N PRO A 59 0.02 -9.65 -7.17
CA PRO A 59 -0.40 -8.89 -8.35
C PRO A 59 -0.62 -9.75 -9.60
N ALA A 60 0.20 -10.79 -9.79
CA ALA A 60 0.13 -11.69 -10.95
C ALA A 60 -0.86 -12.86 -10.81
N SER A 61 -1.59 -12.96 -9.69
CA SER A 61 -2.53 -14.07 -9.46
C SER A 61 -3.80 -14.01 -10.33
N GLY A 62 -4.09 -12.86 -10.95
CA GLY A 62 -5.32 -12.59 -11.69
C GLY A 62 -6.55 -12.31 -10.81
N ILE A 63 -6.47 -12.51 -9.49
CA ILE A 63 -7.57 -12.28 -8.54
C ILE A 63 -7.86 -10.78 -8.42
N SER A 64 -6.83 -9.95 -8.28
CA SER A 64 -6.99 -8.49 -8.25
C SER A 64 -7.65 -7.97 -9.52
N SER A 65 -7.30 -8.56 -10.68
CA SER A 65 -7.88 -8.24 -11.99
C SER A 65 -9.33 -8.71 -12.09
N GLU A 66 -9.67 -9.87 -11.52
CA GLU A 66 -11.04 -10.36 -11.40
C GLU A 66 -11.90 -9.38 -10.58
N PHE A 67 -11.42 -8.92 -9.42
CA PHE A 67 -12.13 -7.91 -8.63
C PHE A 67 -12.26 -6.58 -9.36
N TYR A 68 -11.18 -6.07 -9.95
CA TYR A 68 -11.22 -4.83 -10.71
C TYR A 68 -12.20 -4.91 -11.90
N LYS A 69 -12.30 -6.08 -12.55
CA LYS A 69 -13.21 -6.29 -13.68
C LYS A 69 -14.68 -6.40 -13.27
N TYR A 70 -14.97 -7.15 -12.20
CA TYR A 70 -16.35 -7.54 -11.87
C TYR A 70 -16.94 -6.80 -10.67
N HIS A 71 -16.12 -6.10 -9.88
CA HIS A 71 -16.50 -5.44 -8.62
C HIS A 71 -16.11 -3.95 -8.58
N PHE A 72 -15.62 -3.39 -9.69
CA PHE A 72 -15.36 -1.97 -9.82
C PHE A 72 -16.04 -1.43 -11.07
N SER A 73 -16.94 -0.46 -10.90
CA SER A 73 -17.74 0.09 -11.99
C SER A 73 -16.86 0.72 -13.08
N ASP A 74 -17.18 0.45 -14.34
CA ASP A 74 -16.42 0.95 -15.49
C ASP A 74 -16.37 2.48 -15.56
N GLU A 75 -17.42 3.17 -15.11
CA GLU A 75 -17.48 4.64 -15.08
C GLU A 75 -16.52 5.27 -14.05
N ARG A 76 -15.94 4.46 -13.15
CA ARG A 76 -15.01 4.91 -12.10
C ARG A 76 -13.55 4.65 -12.47
N LYS A 77 -13.29 3.77 -13.44
CA LYS A 77 -11.95 3.40 -13.91
C LYS A 77 -11.24 4.60 -14.54
N GLY A 78 -9.96 4.78 -14.25
CA GLY A 78 -9.20 5.96 -14.71
C GLY A 78 -9.56 7.28 -14.00
N VAL A 79 -10.49 7.27 -13.05
CA VAL A 79 -10.85 8.42 -12.20
C VAL A 79 -10.54 8.12 -10.74
N PHE A 80 -10.99 6.97 -10.25
CA PHE A 80 -10.77 6.53 -8.88
C PHE A 80 -9.68 5.46 -8.83
N ARG A 81 -9.00 5.38 -7.68
CA ARG A 81 -8.17 4.23 -7.34
C ARG A 81 -9.05 3.18 -6.65
N TYR A 82 -9.10 1.98 -7.19
CA TYR A 82 -9.85 0.87 -6.59
C TYR A 82 -9.06 0.26 -5.43
N ILE A 83 -9.62 0.29 -4.23
CA ILE A 83 -8.96 -0.24 -3.03
C ILE A 83 -9.75 -1.44 -2.52
N PHE A 84 -9.07 -2.57 -2.32
CA PHE A 84 -9.66 -3.71 -1.64
C PHE A 84 -8.85 -4.12 -0.41
N ILE A 85 -9.57 -4.49 0.65
CA ILE A 85 -8.97 -4.92 1.91
C ILE A 85 -8.95 -6.45 1.95
N GLN A 86 -7.73 -7.00 2.01
CA GLN A 86 -7.48 -8.43 1.92
C GLN A 86 -7.07 -9.08 3.24
N ALA A 87 -7.28 -10.39 3.37
CA ALA A 87 -6.86 -11.17 4.53
C ALA A 87 -5.36 -11.54 4.51
N GLY A 88 -4.62 -11.07 3.51
CA GLY A 88 -3.19 -11.28 3.34
C GLY A 88 -2.30 -10.49 4.30
N GLU A 89 -0.98 -10.72 4.17
CA GLU A 89 0.05 -10.09 5.02
C GLU A 89 0.77 -8.91 4.34
N ILE A 90 0.59 -8.73 3.03
CA ILE A 90 1.36 -7.79 2.21
C ILE A 90 0.38 -6.95 1.38
N GLY A 91 0.67 -5.67 1.20
CA GLY A 91 -0.04 -4.78 0.31
C GLY A 91 0.63 -4.68 -1.06
N TRP A 92 -0.13 -4.18 -2.04
CA TRP A 92 0.37 -3.98 -3.39
C TRP A 92 -0.38 -2.84 -4.07
N ASN A 93 0.36 -1.97 -4.75
CA ASN A 93 -0.13 -1.18 -5.86
C ASN A 93 0.16 -1.91 -7.18
N ALA A 94 -0.87 -2.12 -7.99
CA ALA A 94 -0.68 -2.78 -9.27
C ALA A 94 -1.67 -2.37 -10.34
N ALA A 95 -1.25 -2.52 -11.59
CA ALA A 95 -2.15 -2.44 -12.72
C ALA A 95 -2.92 -3.75 -12.92
N GLN A 96 -4.22 -3.63 -13.17
CA GLN A 96 -5.15 -4.77 -13.16
C GLN A 96 -5.97 -4.93 -14.43
N ASP A 97 -5.73 -4.08 -15.43
CA ASP A 97 -6.38 -4.11 -16.73
C ASP A 97 -5.36 -4.12 -17.88
N SER A 98 -5.88 -4.15 -19.12
CA SER A 98 -5.07 -4.12 -20.34
C SER A 98 -4.43 -2.77 -20.64
N ASP A 99 -4.87 -1.70 -19.97
CA ASP A 99 -4.32 -0.37 -20.13
C ASP A 99 -3.12 -0.11 -19.23
N TRP A 100 -2.87 -1.00 -18.26
CA TRP A 100 -1.69 -1.00 -17.39
C TRP A 100 -1.63 0.22 -16.46
N HIS A 101 -2.78 0.75 -16.07
CA HIS A 101 -2.85 1.85 -15.11
C HIS A 101 -2.68 1.34 -13.68
N PRO A 102 -1.76 1.90 -12.86
CA PRO A 102 -1.54 1.46 -11.48
C PRO A 102 -2.61 2.03 -10.53
N ASP A 103 -3.88 1.86 -10.87
CA ASP A 103 -5.04 2.45 -10.19
C ASP A 103 -5.70 1.48 -9.19
N THR A 104 -5.08 0.34 -8.89
CA THR A 104 -5.59 -0.61 -7.90
C THR A 104 -4.63 -0.77 -6.72
N LEU A 105 -5.20 -0.74 -5.50
CA LEU A 105 -4.50 -0.95 -4.23
C LEU A 105 -5.08 -2.13 -3.48
N SER A 106 -4.20 -2.98 -2.96
CA SER A 106 -4.54 -4.02 -2.00
C SER A 106 -3.98 -3.66 -0.63
N LEU A 107 -4.84 -3.61 0.38
CA LEU A 107 -4.42 -3.34 1.76
C LEU A 107 -4.53 -4.62 2.59
N PRO A 108 -3.45 -5.05 3.26
CA PRO A 108 -3.49 -6.23 4.12
C PRO A 108 -4.20 -5.91 5.44
N ALA A 109 -5.00 -6.86 5.93
CA ALA A 109 -5.71 -6.75 7.21
C ALA A 109 -5.65 -8.05 8.03
N SER A 110 -4.54 -8.80 7.94
CA SER A 110 -4.35 -10.06 8.67
C SER A 110 -3.79 -9.88 10.08
N ARG A 111 -4.07 -10.83 10.97
CA ARG A 111 -3.54 -10.80 12.36
C ARG A 111 -2.01 -10.79 12.39
N LYS A 112 -1.40 -11.48 11.42
CA LYS A 112 0.05 -11.59 11.30
C LYS A 112 0.70 -10.28 10.91
N LEU A 113 0.07 -9.47 10.04
CA LEU A 113 0.52 -8.10 9.73
C LEU A 113 0.74 -7.29 11.02
N TYR A 114 -0.31 -7.17 11.83
CA TYR A 114 -0.28 -6.38 13.08
C TYR A 114 0.77 -6.90 14.06
N ILE A 115 1.00 -8.21 14.13
CA ILE A 115 2.00 -8.81 15.02
C ILE A 115 3.43 -8.61 14.51
N LYS A 116 3.65 -8.68 13.19
CA LYS A 116 4.99 -8.64 12.58
C LYS A 116 5.51 -7.22 12.42
N MET A 117 4.65 -6.29 12.00
CA MET A 117 5.06 -4.95 11.55
C MET A 117 4.96 -3.89 12.63
N MET A 118 4.14 -4.12 13.66
CA MET A 118 3.86 -3.12 14.69
C MET A 118 4.49 -3.48 16.05
N ARG A 119 4.85 -2.46 16.82
CA ARG A 119 5.41 -2.58 18.17
C ARG A 119 4.66 -1.64 19.12
N PRO A 120 4.13 -2.10 20.27
CA PRO A 120 4.28 -3.44 20.86
C PRO A 120 3.43 -4.51 20.15
N ILE A 121 3.78 -5.79 20.38
CA ILE A 121 3.10 -6.95 19.81
C ILE A 121 1.77 -7.18 20.54
N ALA A 122 0.76 -6.38 20.25
CA ALA A 122 -0.58 -6.50 20.81
C ALA A 122 -1.62 -6.03 19.80
N VAL A 123 -2.64 -6.83 19.53
CA VAL A 123 -3.71 -6.45 18.59
C VAL A 123 -4.83 -5.78 19.37
N THR A 124 -4.85 -4.44 19.36
CA THR A 124 -5.94 -3.62 19.93
C THR A 124 -6.73 -2.95 18.81
N PRO A 125 -8.00 -2.56 19.04
CA PRO A 125 -8.78 -1.83 18.04
C PRO A 125 -8.09 -0.54 17.56
N ARG A 126 -7.43 0.19 18.48
CA ARG A 126 -6.67 1.40 18.12
C ARG A 126 -5.48 1.08 17.23
N LEU A 127 -4.73 0.02 17.56
CA LEU A 127 -3.60 -0.39 16.72
C LEU A 127 -4.08 -0.82 15.33
N GLN A 128 -5.22 -1.50 15.22
CA GLN A 128 -5.77 -1.91 13.93
C GLN A 128 -6.02 -0.69 13.03
N ARG A 129 -6.66 0.35 13.57
CA ARG A 129 -6.97 1.58 12.85
C ARG A 129 -5.71 2.33 12.42
N LEU A 130 -4.72 2.43 13.31
CA LEU A 130 -3.44 3.09 13.01
C LEU A 130 -2.65 2.33 11.94
N THR A 131 -2.57 1.00 12.05
CA THR A 131 -1.87 0.16 11.07
C THR A 131 -2.54 0.24 9.71
N MET A 132 -3.88 0.21 9.65
CA MET A 132 -4.58 0.39 8.37
C MET A 132 -4.35 1.76 7.76
N ALA A 133 -4.25 2.82 8.57
CA ALA A 133 -3.90 4.15 8.07
C ALA A 133 -2.48 4.16 7.47
N ILE A 134 -1.51 3.58 8.19
CA ILE A 134 -0.11 3.43 7.74
C ILE A 134 -0.02 2.63 6.44
N CYS A 135 -0.66 1.46 6.37
CA CYS A 135 -0.70 0.66 5.14
C CYS A 135 -1.40 1.41 4.00
N PHE A 136 -2.49 2.13 4.29
CA PHE A 136 -3.21 2.89 3.28
C PHE A 136 -2.34 4.00 2.68
N ILE A 137 -1.71 4.83 3.51
CA ILE A 137 -0.84 5.90 3.00
C ILE A 137 0.42 5.33 2.31
N HIS A 138 0.98 4.21 2.78
CA HIS A 138 2.09 3.53 2.11
C HIS A 138 1.73 3.11 0.68
N GLU A 139 0.66 2.33 0.51
CA GLU A 139 0.23 1.86 -0.81
C GLU A 139 -0.26 3.01 -1.70
N MET A 140 -0.87 4.04 -1.10
CA MET A 140 -1.23 5.26 -1.83
C MET A 140 0.03 5.95 -2.40
N GLY A 141 1.15 5.94 -1.68
CA GLY A 141 2.42 6.52 -2.14
C GLY A 141 2.92 5.87 -3.43
N HIS A 142 2.82 4.54 -3.52
CA HIS A 142 3.11 3.81 -4.76
C HIS A 142 2.18 4.20 -5.92
N SER A 143 0.92 4.49 -5.63
CA SER A 143 -0.08 4.96 -6.60
C SER A 143 0.12 6.43 -7.02
N LEU A 144 1.06 7.10 -6.36
CA LEU A 144 1.47 8.49 -6.56
C LEU A 144 2.92 8.58 -7.08
N GLY A 145 3.47 7.47 -7.56
CA GLY A 145 4.79 7.44 -8.20
C GLY A 145 5.98 7.18 -7.26
N ILE A 146 5.76 7.10 -5.95
CA ILE A 146 6.84 6.75 -5.02
C ILE A 146 7.14 5.26 -5.14
N THR A 147 8.26 4.95 -5.77
CA THR A 147 8.69 3.57 -6.00
C THR A 147 10.18 3.45 -5.68
N TYR A 148 10.65 2.22 -5.48
CA TYR A 148 12.07 1.96 -5.26
C TYR A 148 12.98 2.43 -6.41
N ASP A 149 12.47 2.51 -7.64
CA ASP A 149 13.23 3.00 -8.80
C ASP A 149 13.43 4.52 -8.77
N VAL A 150 12.54 5.23 -8.07
CA VAL A 150 12.55 6.70 -7.95
C VAL A 150 13.21 7.12 -6.63
N ILE A 151 12.89 6.41 -5.53
CA ILE A 151 13.33 6.72 -4.17
C ILE A 151 13.99 5.48 -3.55
N ASN A 152 15.31 5.54 -3.39
CA ASN A 152 16.13 4.38 -3.01
C ASN A 152 15.77 3.76 -1.64
N GLY A 153 15.20 4.54 -0.71
CA GLY A 153 14.76 4.07 0.61
C GLY A 153 13.34 3.47 0.63
N CYS A 154 12.59 3.56 -0.47
CA CYS A 154 11.24 3.02 -0.57
C CYS A 154 11.25 1.50 -0.39
N ASP A 155 10.36 0.98 0.46
CA ASP A 155 10.19 -0.43 0.83
C ASP A 155 11.43 -1.09 1.44
N ASN A 156 12.51 -0.33 1.59
CA ASN A 156 13.86 -0.74 1.91
C ASN A 156 14.25 -2.12 1.38
N LYS A 157 14.25 -2.27 0.04
CA LYS A 157 14.74 -3.47 -0.69
C LYS A 157 16.13 -3.96 -0.24
N SER A 158 16.99 -3.07 0.27
CA SER A 158 18.29 -3.46 0.86
C SER A 158 18.17 -4.34 2.12
N MET A 159 16.98 -4.39 2.73
CA MET A 159 16.63 -5.24 3.86
C MET A 159 15.99 -6.57 3.46
N VAL A 160 15.54 -6.71 2.21
CA VAL A 160 14.99 -7.96 1.69
C VAL A 160 16.15 -8.95 1.60
N GLY A 161 16.08 -9.94 2.49
CA GLY A 161 17.21 -10.75 2.90
C GLY A 161 17.95 -11.40 1.74
N ARG A 162 19.27 -11.20 1.76
CA ARG A 162 20.26 -12.13 1.20
C ARG A 162 20.05 -13.51 1.84
N ASN A 163 19.11 -14.28 1.30
CA ASN A 163 18.72 -15.59 1.83
C ASN A 163 19.87 -16.61 1.79
N ASP A 164 20.92 -16.30 1.04
CA ASP A 164 22.20 -16.99 0.90
C ASP A 164 23.16 -16.82 2.09
N LEU A 165 22.96 -15.84 2.98
CA LEU A 165 23.90 -15.60 4.10
C LEU A 165 23.61 -16.44 5.36
N PRO A 166 24.62 -16.75 6.19
CA PRO A 166 24.43 -17.34 7.52
C PRO A 166 23.64 -16.41 8.49
N PRO A 167 22.95 -16.95 9.52
CA PRO A 167 22.06 -16.18 10.38
C PRO A 167 22.66 -14.91 11.02
N LEU A 168 23.88 -14.98 11.56
CA LEU A 168 24.53 -13.81 12.19
C LEU A 168 24.91 -12.73 11.17
N GLN A 169 25.33 -13.13 9.97
CA GLN A 169 25.65 -12.18 8.89
C GLN A 169 24.37 -11.52 8.37
N LYS A 170 23.28 -12.29 8.22
CA LYS A 170 21.94 -11.75 7.91
C LYS A 170 21.50 -10.71 8.93
N LEU A 171 21.67 -11.00 10.23
CA LEU A 171 21.33 -10.06 11.30
C LEU A 171 22.17 -8.78 11.20
N LYS A 172 23.48 -8.91 10.97
CA LYS A 172 24.36 -7.76 10.79
C LYS A 172 23.95 -6.90 9.59
N VAL A 173 23.77 -7.49 8.41
CA VAL A 173 23.32 -6.78 7.20
C VAL A 173 21.98 -6.08 7.42
N LYS A 174 21.06 -6.73 8.14
CA LYS A 174 19.78 -6.11 8.49
C LYS A 174 19.97 -4.90 9.40
N ILE A 175 20.79 -4.99 10.44
CA ILE A 175 21.09 -3.87 11.34
C ILE A 175 21.76 -2.73 10.57
N ASP A 176 22.75 -3.04 9.74
CA ASP A 176 23.45 -2.05 8.91
C ASP A 176 22.48 -1.33 7.97
N ALA A 177 21.55 -2.07 7.35
CA ALA A 177 20.50 -1.48 6.50
C ALA A 177 19.48 -0.65 7.29
N ILE A 178 19.09 -1.06 8.50
CA ILE A 178 18.24 -0.25 9.39
C ILE A 178 18.94 1.08 9.70
N ASN A 179 20.21 1.02 10.11
CA ASN A 179 20.99 2.20 10.48
C ASN A 179 21.21 3.13 9.27
N TYR A 180 21.43 2.56 8.08
CA TYR A 180 21.63 3.33 6.85
C TYR A 180 20.39 4.14 6.47
N TRP A 181 19.19 3.60 6.71
CA TRP A 181 17.91 4.24 6.41
C TRP A 181 17.21 4.81 7.64
N ASP A 182 17.90 4.98 8.77
CA ASP A 182 17.27 5.41 10.01
C ASP A 182 16.78 6.87 9.95
N THR A 183 17.48 7.70 9.19
CA THR A 183 17.12 9.10 8.93
C THR A 183 15.99 9.25 7.92
N TYR A 184 15.65 8.21 7.15
CA TYR A 184 14.55 8.28 6.19
C TYR A 184 13.20 8.18 6.92
N GLU A 185 12.67 9.34 7.30
CA GLU A 185 11.48 9.49 8.15
C GLU A 185 10.21 9.52 7.28
N SER A 186 9.93 8.37 6.68
CA SER A 186 8.80 8.20 5.77
C SER A 186 8.04 6.92 6.08
N VAL A 187 6.73 6.94 5.82
CA VAL A 187 5.89 5.75 5.79
C VAL A 187 6.27 4.77 4.68
N MET A 188 7.08 5.19 3.70
CA MET A 188 7.67 4.29 2.70
C MET A 188 8.82 3.44 3.27
N ASN A 189 9.30 3.75 4.49
CA ASN A 189 10.32 2.99 5.19
C ASN A 189 9.68 1.95 6.12
N TYR A 190 9.75 0.66 5.78
CA TYR A 190 9.15 -0.41 6.61
C TYR A 190 9.68 -0.48 8.05
N ASN A 191 10.88 0.04 8.34
CA ASN A 191 11.37 0.10 9.72
C ASN A 191 10.54 1.04 10.57
N LYS A 192 9.97 2.08 9.97
CA LYS A 192 9.24 3.14 10.66
C LYS A 192 7.80 2.77 10.99
N PHE A 193 7.26 1.67 10.43
CA PHE A 193 5.93 1.15 10.77
C PHE A 193 5.79 0.87 12.27
N GLY A 194 6.80 0.23 12.87
CA GLY A 194 6.84 -0.06 14.30
C GLY A 194 7.00 1.18 15.19
N HIS A 195 7.40 2.31 14.59
CA HIS A 195 7.52 3.62 15.25
C HIS A 195 6.29 4.51 15.01
N TYR A 196 5.29 4.00 14.29
CA TYR A 196 4.05 4.70 13.99
C TYR A 196 4.21 5.96 13.12
N VAL A 197 5.27 6.00 12.31
CA VAL A 197 5.40 7.04 11.28
C VAL A 197 4.28 6.83 10.25
N MET A 198 3.53 7.88 10.01
CA MET A 198 2.34 7.88 9.17
C MET A 198 2.35 9.14 8.30
N ASP A 199 3.50 9.49 7.75
CA ASP A 199 3.67 10.65 6.89
C ASP A 199 4.70 10.33 5.82
N TYR A 200 4.67 11.03 4.69
CA TYR A 200 5.80 10.98 3.75
C TYR A 200 6.90 11.91 4.26
N SER A 201 8.14 11.64 3.85
CA SER A 201 9.25 12.51 4.23
C SER A 201 9.25 13.81 3.41
N ASP A 202 9.74 14.89 4.01
CA ASP A 202 10.03 16.18 3.38
C ASP A 202 11.54 16.39 3.12
N GLY A 203 12.36 15.36 3.38
CA GLY A 203 13.81 15.37 3.19
C GLY A 203 14.59 16.16 4.26
N SER A 204 13.97 16.57 5.36
CA SER A 204 14.60 17.42 6.37
C SER A 204 15.41 16.68 7.44
N HIS A 205 15.34 15.34 7.50
CA HIS A 205 15.89 14.52 8.60
C HIS A 205 17.33 14.02 8.35
N GLY A 206 18.02 14.61 7.37
CA GLY A 206 19.46 14.45 7.18
C GLY A 206 19.83 13.57 6.00
N VAL A 207 21.00 12.93 6.07
CA VAL A 207 21.55 12.15 4.95
C VAL A 207 20.63 10.96 4.67
N HIS A 208 20.30 10.71 3.40
CA HIS A 208 19.41 9.63 2.96
C HIS A 208 17.91 9.81 3.26
N ASP A 209 17.52 10.95 3.84
CA ASP A 209 16.12 11.35 3.90
C ASP A 209 15.71 11.99 2.58
N PHE A 210 14.76 11.37 1.86
CA PHE A 210 14.30 11.85 0.56
C PHE A 210 12.98 12.61 0.72
N ASP A 211 12.81 13.70 -0.04
CA ASP A 211 11.58 14.50 -0.04
C ASP A 211 10.47 13.81 -0.85
N ASP A 212 9.87 12.78 -0.28
CA ASP A 212 8.76 12.03 -0.87
C ASP A 212 7.56 12.92 -1.22
N TRP A 213 7.21 13.87 -0.34
CA TRP A 213 6.12 14.81 -0.59
C TRP A 213 6.37 15.63 -1.86
N GLY A 214 7.60 16.09 -2.08
CA GLY A 214 8.02 16.79 -3.28
C GLY A 214 8.06 15.91 -4.54
N PHE A 215 8.07 14.59 -4.40
CA PHE A 215 8.10 13.62 -5.51
C PHE A 215 6.72 13.06 -5.89
N ILE A 216 5.65 13.37 -5.14
CA ILE A 216 4.30 12.88 -5.45
C ILE A 216 3.83 13.38 -6.82
N ASP A 217 3.36 12.44 -7.63
CA ASP A 217 2.65 12.70 -8.87
C ASP A 217 1.19 12.25 -8.76
N LEU A 218 0.29 13.23 -8.68
CA LEU A 218 -1.16 12.98 -8.60
C LEU A 218 -1.72 12.32 -9.87
N THR A 219 -1.03 12.44 -11.00
CA THR A 219 -1.42 11.91 -12.31
C THR A 219 -0.82 10.54 -12.60
N TYR A 220 0.06 10.03 -11.75
CA TYR A 220 0.79 8.77 -11.97
C TYR A 220 -0.11 7.57 -12.34
N PHE A 221 -1.28 7.46 -11.71
CA PHE A 221 -2.25 6.39 -12.00
C PHE A 221 -2.84 6.44 -13.42
N GLN A 222 -2.71 7.57 -14.13
CA GLN A 222 -3.13 7.76 -15.52
C GLN A 222 -2.02 7.39 -16.53
N GLU A 223 -0.80 7.12 -16.07
CA GLU A 223 0.28 6.67 -16.92
C GLU A 223 0.23 5.16 -17.10
N LYS A 224 0.53 4.68 -18.32
CA LYS A 224 0.60 3.25 -18.59
C LYS A 224 1.92 2.71 -18.05
N SER A 225 1.86 1.82 -17.07
CA SER A 225 3.04 1.23 -16.41
C SER A 225 3.72 0.10 -17.21
N ARG A 226 3.69 0.16 -18.55
CA ARG A 226 4.20 -0.89 -19.46
C ARG A 226 5.62 -1.33 -19.13
N SER A 227 6.51 -0.37 -18.89
CA SER A 227 7.92 -0.60 -18.57
C SER A 227 8.11 -1.31 -17.21
N LYS A 228 7.27 -1.00 -16.21
CA LYS A 228 7.36 -1.52 -14.84
C LYS A 228 7.01 -3.01 -14.75
N TYR A 229 6.21 -3.52 -15.69
CA TYR A 229 5.84 -4.94 -15.78
C TYR A 229 6.63 -5.73 -16.83
N GLY A 230 7.73 -5.18 -17.33
CA GLY A 230 8.62 -5.88 -18.27
C GLY A 230 8.03 -6.09 -19.66
N ILE A 231 7.00 -5.33 -20.04
CA ILE A 231 6.45 -5.33 -21.40
C ILE A 231 7.01 -4.11 -22.12
N GLY A 232 8.04 -4.35 -22.95
CA GLY A 232 8.55 -3.32 -23.87
C GLY A 232 7.46 -2.85 -24.84
N ASP A 233 7.63 -1.65 -25.40
CA ASP A 233 6.71 -1.02 -26.37
C ASP A 233 6.48 -1.79 -27.69
N ASP A 234 7.03 -3.01 -27.80
CA ASP A 234 6.99 -3.85 -29.00
C ASP A 234 5.76 -4.76 -29.11
N TYR A 235 4.87 -4.80 -28.10
CA TYR A 235 3.59 -5.50 -28.24
C TYR A 235 2.52 -4.61 -28.88
N LYS A 236 2.64 -4.44 -30.20
CA LYS A 236 1.53 -4.04 -31.07
C LYS A 236 0.76 -5.27 -31.48
N HIS A 237 -0.49 -5.43 -31.02
CA HIS A 237 -1.56 -6.09 -31.76
C HIS A 237 -2.91 -5.47 -31.40
#